data_AF-A0A9D2PSS6-F1
#
_entry.id   AF-A0A9D2PSS6-F1
#
_cell.length_a   1.000
_cell.length_b   1.000
_cell.length_c   1.000
_cell.angle_alpha   90.00
_cell.angle_beta   90.00
_cell.angle_gamma   90.00
#
_symmetry.space_group_name_H-M   'P 1'
#
loop_
_entity.id
_entity.type
_entity.pdbx_description
1 polymer ?
#
loop_
_entity_poly.entity_id
_entity_poly.type
_entity_poly.pdbx_seq_one_letter_code
_entity_poly.pdbx_strand_id
1 'polypeptide(L)'
;MKDCKRLIAGFYVTGTQGSTCGGQPLERSLAQAGADACRRGADQLWVMDGSQDDEEHEYVIGQMKELAKEADEPIFAGGRIKRLEDVKKYLYAGASAVFLDARIQENVDLISEASRRFGPEKIYVLVPDESWICRAPEYARLGAGGIILSWAGASESGEDSASLENMMETIRNLPTDGEEPLQWILLVSGADSIRGDVLAAALKEPEFSAAVLNPAGLKTEDFMELKQQLKGCGVPVDTFESSLQWEDFKTNSDGLVPAIVQDYKTGQVLMMAYMNEQAFGDTLRTGRMHYYSRSRKSQWLKGETSGHFQYVKSLKIDCDRDTILAVVHQIGPACHTGNTSCFFTTLAEKDYRQTNPLKVFEDVYQVILDRKEHPKEGSYTNYLFDKGIDKILKKVGEEATEIVIAAKNPNPEEVKYEIADFLYHMMVLMAQKGISWEEITKELADR
;
A
#
# COMPACT_ATOMS: atom_id res chain seq x y z
N MET A 1 5.84 -13.06 12.29
CA MET A 1 5.79 -11.58 12.14
C MET A 1 4.50 -11.04 12.75
N LYS A 2 4.22 -11.22 14.06
CA LYS A 2 2.92 -10.75 14.63
C LYS A 2 3.01 -9.62 15.66
N ASP A 3 4.20 -9.15 16.05
CA ASP A 3 4.35 -8.14 17.10
C ASP A 3 5.25 -6.95 16.71
N CYS A 4 5.31 -6.58 15.42
CA CYS A 4 6.04 -5.37 15.01
C CYS A 4 5.20 -4.11 15.28
N LYS A 5 5.83 -3.11 15.88
CA LYS A 5 5.32 -1.74 16.01
C LYS A 5 5.34 -1.08 14.63
N ARG A 6 4.25 -0.41 14.28
CA ARG A 6 4.07 0.22 12.97
C ARG A 6 4.40 1.71 13.03
N LEU A 7 5.09 2.21 12.01
CA LEU A 7 5.28 3.63 11.78
C LEU A 7 4.37 4.09 10.64
N ILE A 8 3.49 5.03 10.94
CA ILE A 8 2.41 5.47 10.06
C ILE A 8 2.71 6.89 9.56
N ALA A 9 2.63 7.12 8.26
CA ALA A 9 2.81 8.45 7.69
C ALA A 9 1.50 9.25 7.75
N GLY A 10 1.51 10.38 8.45
CA GLY A 10 0.33 11.22 8.66
C GLY A 10 0.20 12.40 7.68
N PHE A 11 -1.00 12.60 7.15
CA PHE A 11 -1.36 13.67 6.22
C PHE A 11 -2.70 14.32 6.60
N TYR A 12 -2.86 15.60 6.27
CA TYR A 12 -4.14 16.31 6.27
C TYR A 12 -4.49 16.73 4.85
N VAL A 13 -5.79 16.78 4.56
CA VAL A 13 -6.31 17.43 3.36
C VAL A 13 -7.39 18.42 3.77
N THR A 14 -7.18 19.69 3.45
CA THR A 14 -8.14 20.76 3.76
C THR A 14 -8.47 21.48 2.46
N GLY A 15 -9.75 21.49 2.08
CA GLY A 15 -10.17 21.93 0.75
C GLY A 15 -9.47 21.13 -0.34
N THR A 16 -8.73 21.82 -1.22
CA THR A 16 -7.95 21.21 -2.31
C THR A 16 -6.44 21.12 -2.02
N GLN A 17 -6.02 21.44 -0.80
CA GLN A 17 -4.61 21.46 -0.41
C GLN A 17 -4.30 20.32 0.56
N GLY A 18 -3.23 19.59 0.27
CA GLY A 18 -2.68 18.59 1.18
C GLY A 18 -1.53 19.16 2.01
N SER A 19 -1.40 18.67 3.23
CA SER A 19 -0.24 18.90 4.10
C SER A 19 0.13 17.61 4.84
N THR A 20 1.33 17.58 5.42
CA THR A 20 1.71 16.55 6.39
C THR A 20 1.00 16.78 7.73
N CYS A 21 1.05 15.80 8.64
CA CYS A 21 0.42 15.95 9.95
C CYS A 21 1.03 17.01 10.88
N GLY A 22 2.21 17.56 10.55
CA GLY A 22 2.76 18.73 11.24
C GLY A 22 2.46 20.07 10.55
N GLY A 23 1.65 20.08 9.49
CA GLY A 23 1.20 21.29 8.81
C GLY A 23 2.07 21.77 7.64
N GLN A 24 3.16 21.08 7.30
CA GLN A 24 3.96 21.39 6.12
C GLN A 24 3.16 21.09 4.83
N PRO A 25 2.98 22.06 3.91
CA PRO A 25 2.27 21.83 2.65
C PRO A 25 2.92 20.73 1.80
N LEU A 26 2.11 19.95 1.08
CA LEU A 26 2.64 18.96 0.14
C LEU A 26 3.06 19.65 -1.17
N GLU A 27 4.29 19.40 -1.61
CA GLU A 27 4.80 19.85 -2.92
C GLU A 27 4.24 19.04 -4.10
N ARG A 28 3.54 17.94 -3.80
CA ARG A 28 3.02 16.95 -4.75
C ARG A 28 1.64 16.47 -4.30
N SER A 29 0.94 15.70 -5.14
CA SER A 29 -0.38 15.20 -4.76
C SER A 29 -0.32 14.30 -3.52
N LEU A 30 -1.43 14.14 -2.81
CA LEU A 30 -1.54 13.21 -1.68
C LEU A 30 -1.11 11.80 -2.07
N ALA A 31 -1.57 11.32 -3.23
CA ALA A 31 -1.22 10.01 -3.77
C ALA A 31 0.30 9.84 -3.94
N GLN A 32 0.96 10.83 -4.53
CA GLN A 32 2.42 10.81 -4.72
C GLN A 32 3.19 10.89 -3.40
N ALA A 33 2.72 11.70 -2.45
CA ALA A 33 3.34 11.83 -1.13
C ALA A 33 3.20 10.55 -0.29
N GLY A 34 2.00 9.96 -0.26
CA GLY A 34 1.74 8.71 0.46
C GLY A 34 2.51 7.53 -0.13
N ALA A 35 2.47 7.35 -1.46
CA ALA A 35 3.25 6.31 -2.13
C ALA A 35 4.76 6.45 -1.88
N ASP A 36 5.26 7.68 -1.80
CA ASP A 36 6.65 7.92 -1.44
C ASP A 36 6.97 7.52 0.01
N ALA A 37 6.09 7.85 0.95
CA ALA A 37 6.25 7.42 2.35
C ALA A 37 6.28 5.89 2.47
N CYS A 38 5.38 5.17 1.78
CA CYS A 38 5.37 3.71 1.71
C CYS A 38 6.71 3.15 1.20
N ARG A 39 7.23 3.70 0.09
CA ARG A 39 8.52 3.28 -0.48
C ARG A 39 9.70 3.52 0.47
N ARG A 40 9.59 4.57 1.29
CA ARG A 40 10.57 4.91 2.33
C ARG A 40 10.36 4.15 3.63
N GLY A 41 9.47 3.14 3.65
CA GLY A 41 9.34 2.19 4.75
C GLY A 41 8.23 2.48 5.75
N ALA A 42 7.30 3.41 5.46
CA ALA A 42 6.09 3.56 6.26
C ALA A 42 5.23 2.29 6.16
N ASP A 43 4.71 1.83 7.30
CA ASP A 43 3.91 0.59 7.37
C ASP A 43 2.44 0.81 7.00
N GLN A 44 1.96 2.04 7.16
CA GLN A 44 0.58 2.46 6.91
C GLN A 44 0.54 3.97 6.61
N LEU A 45 -0.60 4.44 6.12
CA LEU A 45 -0.90 5.85 5.92
C LEU A 45 -2.07 6.28 6.80
N TRP A 46 -2.03 7.50 7.31
CA TRP A 46 -3.11 8.13 8.07
C TRP A 46 -3.49 9.45 7.40
N VAL A 47 -4.77 9.61 7.07
CA VAL A 47 -5.28 10.78 6.34
C VAL A 47 -6.44 11.41 7.11
N MET A 48 -6.26 12.66 7.51
CA MET A 48 -7.36 13.46 8.06
C MET A 48 -8.02 14.30 6.97
N ASP A 49 -9.32 14.12 6.83
CA ASP A 49 -10.21 14.96 6.03
C ASP A 49 -10.65 16.18 6.85
N GLY A 50 -10.10 17.34 6.48
CA GLY A 50 -10.40 18.66 7.03
C GLY A 50 -11.44 19.46 6.23
N SER A 51 -12.19 18.83 5.32
CA SER A 51 -13.19 19.49 4.48
C SER A 51 -14.30 20.19 5.28
N GLN A 52 -14.70 21.37 4.82
CA GLN A 52 -15.69 22.23 5.48
C GLN A 52 -17.09 22.08 4.89
N ASP A 53 -17.19 21.74 3.61
CA ASP A 53 -18.45 21.47 2.90
C ASP A 53 -18.45 20.10 2.22
N ASP A 54 -19.54 19.77 1.53
CA ASP A 54 -19.72 18.45 0.91
C ASP A 54 -18.98 18.35 -0.45
N GLU A 55 -18.68 19.48 -1.10
CA GLU A 55 -17.90 19.49 -2.35
C GLU A 55 -16.43 19.18 -2.07
N GLU A 56 -15.86 19.81 -1.04
CA GLU A 56 -14.52 19.52 -0.55
C GLU A 56 -14.41 18.06 -0.06
N HIS A 57 -15.43 17.54 0.62
CA HIS A 57 -15.44 16.15 1.07
C HIS A 57 -15.36 15.16 -0.10
N GLU A 58 -16.16 15.37 -1.16
CA GLU A 58 -16.09 14.53 -2.36
C GLU A 58 -14.72 14.65 -3.06
N TYR A 59 -14.11 15.83 -3.03
CA TYR A 59 -12.73 16.01 -3.52
C TYR A 59 -11.73 15.16 -2.72
N VAL A 60 -11.79 15.19 -1.39
CA VAL A 60 -10.91 14.39 -0.52
C VAL A 60 -11.12 12.89 -0.77
N ILE A 61 -12.36 12.43 -0.89
CA ILE A 61 -12.69 11.04 -1.27
C ILE A 61 -12.07 10.68 -2.63
N GLY A 62 -12.07 11.60 -3.60
CA GLY A 62 -11.37 11.43 -4.87
C GLY A 62 -9.86 11.26 -4.70
N GLN A 63 -9.22 12.11 -3.89
CA GLN A 63 -7.79 12.01 -3.59
C GLN A 63 -7.44 10.70 -2.87
N MET A 64 -8.30 10.21 -1.99
CA MET A 64 -8.12 8.94 -1.32
C MET A 64 -8.17 7.76 -2.27
N LYS A 65 -9.07 7.77 -3.27
CA LYS A 65 -9.11 6.72 -4.30
C LYS A 65 -7.82 6.66 -5.10
N GLU A 66 -7.29 7.83 -5.48
CA GLU A 66 -6.00 7.90 -6.17
C GLU A 66 -4.85 7.44 -5.26
N LEU A 67 -4.87 7.81 -3.98
CA LEU A 67 -3.90 7.31 -3.01
C LEU A 67 -3.96 5.78 -2.89
N ALA A 68 -5.14 5.19 -2.79
CA ALA A 68 -5.33 3.73 -2.67
C ALA A 68 -4.95 2.95 -3.94
N LYS A 69 -4.82 3.62 -5.09
CA LYS A 69 -4.27 3.02 -6.33
C LYS A 69 -2.74 2.99 -6.31
N GLU A 70 -2.12 4.03 -5.76
CA GLU A 70 -0.67 4.24 -5.79
C GLU A 70 0.06 3.65 -4.57
N ALA A 71 -0.57 3.67 -3.40
CA ALA A 71 -0.01 3.16 -2.16
C ALA A 71 -0.27 1.65 -2.02
N ASP A 72 0.78 0.91 -1.68
CA ASP A 72 0.69 -0.53 -1.40
C ASP A 72 0.23 -0.81 0.05
N GLU A 73 0.32 0.19 0.94
CA GLU A 73 0.14 0.01 2.38
C GLU A 73 -1.24 0.46 2.89
N PRO A 74 -1.74 -0.13 3.99
CA PRO A 74 -3.08 0.18 4.51
C PRO A 74 -3.28 1.67 4.84
N ILE A 75 -4.44 2.21 4.46
CA ILE A 75 -4.82 3.60 4.70
C ILE A 75 -5.85 3.66 5.84
N PHE A 76 -5.62 4.54 6.81
CA PHE A 76 -6.56 4.91 7.86
C PHE A 76 -7.07 6.33 7.54
N ALA A 77 -8.38 6.54 7.57
CA ALA A 77 -8.96 7.83 7.21
C ALA A 77 -10.10 8.26 8.13
N GLY A 78 -10.33 9.56 8.25
CA GLY A 78 -11.38 10.08 9.12
C GLY A 78 -11.32 11.60 9.18
N GLY A 79 -12.18 12.20 9.98
CA GLY A 79 -12.33 13.66 10.07
C GLY A 79 -13.78 14.07 9.84
N ARG A 80 -14.14 14.40 8.60
CA ARG A 80 -15.51 14.78 8.27
C ARG A 80 -16.45 13.58 8.23
N ILE A 81 -16.97 13.19 9.39
CA ILE A 81 -18.01 12.17 9.55
C ILE A 81 -19.22 12.83 10.19
N LYS A 82 -20.36 12.81 9.51
CA LYS A 82 -21.64 13.32 10.01
C LYS A 82 -22.70 12.22 10.11
N ARG A 83 -22.52 11.15 9.35
CA ARG A 83 -23.42 10.00 9.25
C ARG A 83 -22.66 8.75 8.83
N LEU A 84 -23.30 7.60 9.00
CA LEU A 84 -22.74 6.29 8.63
C LEU A 84 -22.34 6.19 7.14
N GLU A 85 -23.00 6.94 6.25
CA GLU A 85 -22.63 6.96 4.82
C GLU A 85 -21.22 7.55 4.60
N ASP A 86 -20.75 8.46 5.45
CA ASP A 86 -19.41 9.03 5.31
C ASP A 86 -18.33 8.01 5.69
N VAL A 87 -18.57 7.19 6.73
CA VAL A 87 -17.73 6.01 7.06
C VAL A 87 -17.63 5.07 5.86
N LYS A 88 -18.77 4.79 5.22
CA LYS A 88 -18.84 3.94 4.02
C LYS A 88 -18.01 4.53 2.87
N LYS A 89 -18.08 5.84 2.64
CA LYS A 89 -17.30 6.52 1.58
C LYS A 89 -15.81 6.33 1.77
N TYR A 90 -15.28 6.52 2.98
CA TYR A 90 -13.85 6.31 3.25
C TYR A 90 -13.42 4.87 2.98
N LEU A 91 -14.17 3.88 3.49
CA LEU A 91 -13.86 2.47 3.26
C LEU A 91 -13.90 2.11 1.76
N TYR A 92 -14.90 2.60 1.03
CA TYR A 92 -15.08 2.33 -0.39
C TYR A 92 -14.10 3.13 -1.27
N ALA A 93 -13.45 4.14 -0.69
CA ALA A 93 -12.34 4.85 -1.32
C ALA A 93 -10.99 4.13 -1.15
N GLY A 94 -10.97 2.99 -0.46
CA GLY A 94 -9.77 2.17 -0.22
C GLY A 94 -9.17 2.31 1.17
N ALA A 95 -9.85 2.98 2.11
CA ALA A 95 -9.41 2.96 3.51
C ALA A 95 -9.61 1.56 4.10
N SER A 96 -8.57 1.06 4.75
CA SER A 96 -8.59 -0.18 5.53
C SER A 96 -9.32 -0.02 6.87
N ALA A 97 -9.31 1.19 7.44
CA ALA A 97 -10.01 1.53 8.66
C ALA A 97 -10.41 3.02 8.68
N VAL A 98 -11.43 3.33 9.48
CA VAL A 98 -11.95 4.69 9.68
C VAL A 98 -11.83 5.08 11.14
N PHE A 99 -11.35 6.29 11.41
CA PHE A 99 -11.33 6.84 12.77
C PHE A 99 -12.41 7.91 12.97
N LEU A 100 -13.12 7.81 14.09
CA LEU A 100 -14.17 8.74 14.52
C LEU A 100 -13.64 9.64 15.63
N ASP A 101 -13.89 10.95 15.54
CA ASP A 101 -13.40 11.93 16.51
C ASP A 101 -14.29 11.94 17.77
N ALA A 102 -13.71 11.57 18.92
CA ALA A 102 -14.41 11.51 20.21
C ALA A 102 -14.89 12.87 20.73
N ARG A 103 -14.37 13.99 20.20
CA ARG A 103 -14.84 15.34 20.55
C ARG A 103 -16.24 15.63 20.01
N ILE A 104 -16.68 14.88 19.01
CA ILE A 104 -17.98 15.03 18.36
C ILE A 104 -18.91 13.94 18.90
N GLN A 105 -19.98 14.31 19.60
CA GLN A 105 -20.87 13.31 20.22
C GLN A 105 -21.54 12.43 19.17
N GLU A 106 -21.93 13.00 18.03
CA GLU A 106 -22.52 12.28 16.91
C GLU A 106 -21.58 11.19 16.37
N ASN A 107 -20.26 11.41 16.44
CA ASN A 107 -19.27 10.40 16.07
C ASN A 107 -19.24 9.25 17.07
N VAL A 108 -19.33 9.55 18.37
CA VAL A 108 -19.40 8.51 19.42
C VAL A 108 -20.65 7.67 19.25
N ASP A 109 -21.79 8.30 18.97
CA ASP A 109 -23.08 7.63 18.75
C ASP A 109 -23.04 6.70 17.51
N LEU A 110 -22.22 7.04 16.50
CA LEU A 110 -22.06 6.23 15.28
C LEU A 110 -21.18 4.98 15.46
N ILE A 111 -20.35 4.87 16.51
CA ILE A 111 -19.37 3.78 16.67
C ILE A 111 -20.06 2.41 16.62
N SER A 112 -21.15 2.24 17.39
CA SER A 112 -21.86 0.95 17.48
C SER A 112 -22.49 0.52 16.16
N GLU A 113 -23.10 1.46 15.43
CA GLU A 113 -23.68 1.15 14.13
C GLU A 113 -22.61 0.86 13.08
N ALA A 114 -21.52 1.64 13.07
CA ALA A 114 -20.39 1.45 12.16
C ALA A 114 -19.68 0.12 12.40
N SER A 115 -19.37 -0.21 13.66
CA SER A 115 -18.72 -1.47 14.05
C SER A 115 -19.55 -2.67 13.65
N ARG A 116 -20.86 -2.67 13.94
CA ARG A 116 -21.77 -3.76 13.55
C ARG A 116 -21.84 -3.95 12.03
N ARG A 117 -21.71 -2.87 11.26
CA ARG A 117 -21.85 -2.91 9.79
C ARG A 117 -20.55 -3.29 9.08
N PHE A 118 -19.40 -2.81 9.56
CA PHE A 118 -18.12 -2.90 8.84
C PHE A 118 -17.07 -3.76 9.54
N GLY A 119 -17.30 -4.16 10.79
CA GLY A 119 -16.36 -4.91 11.63
C GLY A 119 -15.62 -3.99 12.61
N PRO A 120 -15.44 -4.40 13.89
CA PRO A 120 -14.73 -3.60 14.90
C PRO A 120 -13.29 -3.29 14.50
N GLU A 121 -12.62 -4.20 13.78
CA GLU A 121 -11.24 -4.06 13.32
C GLU A 121 -11.02 -2.88 12.36
N LYS A 122 -12.11 -2.34 11.78
CA LYS A 122 -12.08 -1.19 10.86
C LYS A 122 -12.47 0.12 11.53
N ILE A 123 -12.85 0.11 12.80
CA ILE A 123 -13.40 1.29 13.49
C ILE A 123 -12.46 1.70 14.62
N TYR A 124 -11.88 2.90 14.49
CA TYR A 124 -10.98 3.49 15.47
C TYR A 124 -11.61 4.76 16.06
N VAL A 125 -11.15 5.16 17.23
CA VAL A 125 -11.57 6.41 17.86
C VAL A 125 -10.38 7.32 18.06
N LEU A 126 -10.44 8.53 17.51
CA LEU A 126 -9.46 9.58 17.74
C LEU A 126 -9.82 10.31 19.04
N VAL A 127 -8.90 10.28 20.01
CA VAL A 127 -9.03 11.02 21.27
C VAL A 127 -8.00 12.16 21.33
N PRO A 128 -8.38 13.33 21.88
CA PRO A 128 -7.60 14.56 21.74
C PRO A 128 -6.39 14.66 22.67
N ASP A 129 -6.40 13.97 23.82
CA ASP A 129 -5.31 13.98 24.80
C ASP A 129 -5.52 12.88 25.86
N GLU A 130 -4.55 12.75 26.77
CA GLU A 130 -4.51 11.74 27.82
C GLU A 130 -5.70 11.78 28.80
N SER A 131 -6.36 12.93 28.97
CA SER A 131 -7.52 13.04 29.88
C SER A 131 -8.72 12.20 29.41
N TRP A 132 -8.74 11.79 28.14
CA TRP A 132 -9.79 10.99 27.53
C TRP A 132 -9.55 9.48 27.60
N ILE A 133 -8.38 9.04 28.08
CA ILE A 133 -8.03 7.61 28.19
C ILE A 133 -9.05 6.86 29.06
N CYS A 134 -9.55 7.51 30.12
CA CYS A 134 -10.56 6.93 31.02
C CYS A 134 -11.87 6.53 30.33
N ARG A 135 -12.15 7.08 29.12
CA ARG A 135 -13.32 6.74 28.31
C ARG A 135 -13.07 5.58 27.35
N ALA A 136 -11.85 5.08 27.19
CA ALA A 136 -11.58 3.96 26.29
C ALA A 136 -12.47 2.72 26.52
N PRO A 137 -12.83 2.31 27.77
CA PRO A 137 -13.78 1.22 27.98
C PRO A 137 -15.19 1.49 27.42
N GLU A 138 -15.62 2.75 27.37
CA GLU A 138 -16.87 3.15 26.70
C GLU A 138 -16.78 2.84 25.20
N TYR A 139 -15.69 3.25 24.56
CA TYR A 139 -15.48 3.05 23.13
C TYR A 139 -15.31 1.56 22.76
N ALA A 140 -14.64 0.78 23.60
CA ALA A 140 -14.56 -0.68 23.45
C ALA A 140 -15.95 -1.33 23.44
N ARG A 141 -16.81 -1.00 24.42
CA ARG A 141 -18.19 -1.52 24.48
C ARG A 141 -19.06 -1.08 23.30
N LEU A 142 -18.76 0.07 22.70
CA LEU A 142 -19.39 0.51 21.46
C LEU A 142 -18.84 -0.22 20.22
N GLY A 143 -17.79 -1.03 20.36
CA GLY A 143 -17.23 -1.85 19.28
C GLY A 143 -16.07 -1.21 18.52
N ALA A 144 -15.36 -0.26 19.11
CA ALA A 144 -14.10 0.24 18.53
C ALA A 144 -13.02 -0.85 18.59
N GLY A 145 -12.24 -1.03 17.52
CA GLY A 145 -11.07 -1.91 17.47
C GLY A 145 -9.78 -1.26 17.95
N GLY A 146 -9.75 0.08 18.06
CA GLY A 146 -8.58 0.79 18.57
C GLY A 146 -8.79 2.28 18.85
N ILE A 147 -7.81 2.86 19.52
CA ILE A 147 -7.74 4.26 19.90
C ILE A 147 -6.53 4.91 19.23
N ILE A 148 -6.75 6.06 18.60
CA ILE A 148 -5.70 6.96 18.15
C ILE A 148 -5.62 8.09 19.17
N LEU A 149 -4.56 8.08 19.99
CA LEU A 149 -4.34 9.07 21.04
C LEU A 149 -3.45 10.18 20.51
N SER A 150 -4.00 11.39 20.43
CA SER A 150 -3.22 12.58 20.12
C SER A 150 -2.27 12.88 21.26
N TRP A 151 -0.99 13.02 20.93
CA TRP A 151 0.06 13.26 21.89
C TRP A 151 1.02 14.31 21.32
N ALA A 152 1.21 15.39 22.06
CA ALA A 152 2.02 16.53 21.62
C ALA A 152 3.51 16.19 21.46
N GLY A 153 3.92 14.99 21.86
CA GLY A 153 5.32 14.59 21.89
C GLY A 153 6.07 15.27 23.02
N ALA A 154 7.30 14.80 23.25
CA ALA A 154 8.17 15.42 24.23
C ALA A 154 8.72 16.76 23.70
N SER A 155 8.54 17.83 24.46
CA SER A 155 9.25 19.09 24.19
C SER A 155 10.76 18.95 24.53
N GLU A 156 11.62 19.85 24.07
CA GLU A 156 13.07 19.74 24.35
C GLU A 156 13.44 19.83 25.85
N SER A 157 12.49 20.14 26.74
CA SER A 157 12.74 20.43 28.16
C SER A 157 12.82 19.20 29.09
N GLY A 158 12.50 17.99 28.64
CA GLY A 158 12.73 16.76 29.42
C GLY A 158 11.71 16.48 30.54
N GLU A 159 10.58 17.19 30.57
CA GLU A 159 9.45 16.93 31.48
C GLU A 159 8.59 15.71 31.04
N ASP A 160 8.93 15.10 29.90
CA ASP A 160 8.00 14.28 29.11
C ASP A 160 8.02 12.78 29.46
N SER A 161 9.05 12.30 30.17
CA SER A 161 9.12 10.91 30.64
C SER A 161 8.04 10.60 31.70
N ALA A 162 7.79 11.54 32.61
CA ALA A 162 6.76 11.41 33.63
C ALA A 162 5.33 11.47 33.04
N SER A 163 5.09 12.26 31.98
CA SER A 163 3.81 12.28 31.28
C SER A 163 3.52 10.96 30.59
N LEU A 164 4.52 10.38 29.90
CA LEU A 164 4.38 9.07 29.26
C LEU A 164 4.11 7.95 30.30
N GLU A 165 4.84 7.94 31.42
CA GLU A 165 4.63 6.96 32.50
C GLU A 165 3.21 7.05 33.09
N ASN A 166 2.74 8.26 33.42
CA ASN A 166 1.39 8.47 33.95
C ASN A 166 0.30 8.05 32.96
N MET A 167 0.50 8.37 31.67
CA MET A 167 -0.40 7.97 30.59
C MET A 167 -0.50 6.44 30.51
N MET A 168 0.63 5.73 30.54
CA MET A 168 0.63 4.28 30.47
C MET A 168 0.05 3.63 31.72
N GLU A 169 0.33 4.17 32.91
CA GLU A 169 -0.29 3.70 34.15
C GLU A 169 -1.81 3.83 34.07
N THR A 170 -2.32 4.93 33.50
CA THR A 170 -3.76 5.12 33.28
C THR A 170 -4.31 4.05 32.34
N ILE A 171 -3.65 3.77 31.21
CA ILE A 171 -4.07 2.73 30.24
C ILE A 171 -4.10 1.34 30.91
N ARG A 172 -3.05 0.99 31.68
CA ARG A 172 -2.93 -0.31 32.37
C ARG A 172 -4.00 -0.54 33.42
N ASN A 173 -4.46 0.52 34.05
CA ASN A 173 -5.47 0.48 35.10
C ASN A 173 -6.90 0.56 34.56
N LEU A 174 -7.11 0.62 33.24
CA LEU A 174 -8.45 0.59 32.66
C LEU A 174 -9.15 -0.74 32.94
N PRO A 175 -10.46 -0.71 33.25
CA PRO A 175 -11.24 -1.93 33.39
C PRO A 175 -11.31 -2.64 32.03
N THR A 176 -10.97 -3.93 32.01
CA THR A 176 -10.96 -4.72 30.78
C THR A 176 -12.31 -5.36 30.45
N ASP A 177 -13.28 -5.33 31.38
CA ASP A 177 -14.70 -5.76 31.26
C ASP A 177 -15.00 -7.03 30.41
N GLY A 178 -14.01 -7.90 30.15
CA GLY A 178 -14.13 -9.06 29.26
C GLY A 178 -14.07 -8.74 27.76
N GLU A 179 -13.79 -7.50 27.36
CA GLU A 179 -13.62 -7.08 25.97
C GLU A 179 -12.22 -7.41 25.44
N GLU A 180 -12.08 -7.52 24.12
CA GLU A 180 -10.75 -7.61 23.50
C GLU A 180 -9.94 -6.32 23.74
N PRO A 181 -8.61 -6.42 23.97
CA PRO A 181 -7.79 -5.25 24.21
C PRO A 181 -7.75 -4.34 22.97
N LEU A 182 -8.08 -3.07 23.18
CA LEU A 182 -7.98 -2.03 22.15
C LEU A 182 -6.55 -1.89 21.63
N GLN A 183 -6.40 -1.71 20.32
CA GLN A 183 -5.13 -1.29 19.75
C GLN A 183 -4.90 0.20 20.05
N TRP A 184 -3.79 0.55 20.70
CA TRP A 184 -3.42 1.95 20.88
C TRP A 184 -2.46 2.40 19.79
N ILE A 185 -2.71 3.59 19.24
CA ILE A 185 -1.88 4.26 18.23
C ILE A 185 -1.60 5.67 18.75
N LEU A 186 -0.34 6.08 18.77
CA LEU A 186 0.04 7.44 19.13
C LEU A 186 0.00 8.34 17.90
N LEU A 187 -0.74 9.44 17.95
CA LEU A 187 -0.69 10.49 16.93
C LEU A 187 0.26 11.59 17.40
N VAL A 188 1.44 11.64 16.79
CA VAL A 188 2.51 12.60 17.08
C VAL A 188 2.45 13.71 16.04
N SER A 189 1.54 14.66 16.22
CA SER A 189 1.20 15.71 15.23
C SER A 189 1.89 17.05 15.48
N GLY A 190 3.06 17.06 16.14
CA GLY A 190 3.87 18.27 16.31
C GLY A 190 4.56 18.73 15.02
N ALA A 191 4.80 20.04 14.89
CA ALA A 191 5.56 20.60 13.76
C ALA A 191 7.03 20.13 13.79
N ASP A 192 7.57 19.90 14.99
CA ASP A 192 8.95 19.45 15.22
C ASP A 192 9.07 17.93 15.21
N SER A 193 10.24 17.46 14.77
CA SER A 193 10.61 16.05 14.80
C SER A 193 10.54 15.50 16.21
N ILE A 194 9.73 14.46 16.46
CA ILE A 194 9.85 13.72 17.73
C ILE A 194 11.27 13.15 17.85
N ARG A 195 11.88 13.31 19.03
CA ARG A 195 13.19 12.70 19.28
C ARG A 195 13.04 11.18 19.27
N GLY A 196 13.94 10.50 18.55
CA GLY A 196 13.87 9.05 18.36
C GLY A 196 13.97 8.23 19.65
N ASP A 197 14.64 8.74 20.69
CA ASP A 197 14.72 8.10 22.01
C ASP A 197 13.37 8.12 22.74
N VAL A 198 12.63 9.22 22.66
CA VAL A 198 11.29 9.35 23.25
C VAL A 198 10.29 8.48 22.50
N LEU A 199 10.32 8.50 21.17
CA LEU A 199 9.49 7.60 20.35
C LEU A 199 9.79 6.12 20.66
N ALA A 200 11.06 5.78 20.86
CA ALA A 200 11.46 4.43 21.24
C ALA A 200 10.95 4.03 22.62
N ALA A 201 10.98 4.94 23.60
CA ALA A 201 10.43 4.69 24.93
C ALA A 201 8.93 4.38 24.83
N ALA A 202 8.16 5.19 24.10
CA ALA A 202 6.73 4.97 23.92
C ALA A 202 6.40 3.67 23.18
N LEU A 203 7.12 3.37 22.08
CA LEU A 203 6.84 2.17 21.28
C LEU A 203 7.39 0.87 21.88
N LYS A 204 8.24 0.91 22.92
CA LYS A 204 8.61 -0.28 23.70
C LYS A 204 7.43 -0.83 24.49
N GLU A 205 6.47 0.02 24.80
CA GLU A 205 5.36 -0.34 25.66
C GLU A 205 4.41 -1.27 24.90
N PRO A 206 3.98 -2.37 25.53
CA PRO A 206 3.18 -3.40 24.85
C PRO A 206 1.84 -2.86 24.36
N GLU A 207 1.25 -1.89 25.05
CA GLU A 207 -0.06 -1.31 24.76
C GLU A 207 -0.09 -0.57 23.41
N PHE A 208 0.99 0.15 23.07
CA PHE A 208 1.08 0.91 21.82
C PHE A 208 1.48 0.02 20.65
N SER A 209 0.63 -0.07 19.63
CA SER A 209 0.89 -0.87 18.43
C SER A 209 1.53 -0.06 17.30
N ALA A 210 1.41 1.26 17.32
CA ALA A 210 1.86 2.11 16.24
C ALA A 210 2.04 3.58 16.65
N ALA A 211 2.72 4.35 15.81
CA ALA A 211 2.77 5.80 15.89
C ALA A 211 2.53 6.44 14.51
N VAL A 212 1.61 7.41 14.43
CA VAL A 212 1.44 8.34 13.32
C VAL A 212 2.44 9.47 13.48
N LEU A 213 3.28 9.66 12.45
CA LEU A 213 4.39 10.60 12.44
C LEU A 213 4.26 11.57 11.27
N ASN A 214 4.79 12.78 11.46
CA ASN A 214 4.96 13.75 10.41
C ASN A 214 6.11 13.33 9.47
N PRO A 215 5.83 12.99 8.19
CA PRO A 215 6.88 12.56 7.26
C PRO A 215 7.95 13.64 7.02
N ALA A 216 7.55 14.92 6.94
CA ALA A 216 8.47 16.05 6.75
C ALA A 216 9.24 16.40 8.03
N GLY A 217 8.78 15.92 9.18
CA GLY A 217 9.46 16.09 10.46
C GLY A 217 10.57 15.06 10.70
N LEU A 218 10.74 14.01 9.89
CA LEU A 218 11.80 13.05 10.16
C LEU A 218 13.15 13.61 9.64
N LYS A 219 14.21 13.50 10.44
CA LYS A 219 15.54 14.05 10.09
C LYS A 219 16.07 13.62 8.72
N THR A 220 15.76 12.39 8.32
CA THR A 220 16.14 11.83 7.01
C THR A 220 14.95 11.59 6.11
N GLU A 221 13.74 11.96 6.56
CA GLU A 221 12.44 11.68 5.93
C GLU A 221 12.21 10.19 5.58
N ASP A 222 13.10 9.28 6.00
CA ASP A 222 13.14 7.86 5.64
C ASP A 222 12.69 7.01 6.84
N PHE A 223 11.49 6.44 6.74
CA PHE A 223 10.91 5.60 7.79
C PHE A 223 11.75 4.33 8.03
N MET A 224 12.38 3.77 7.00
CA MET A 224 13.24 2.60 7.14
C MET A 224 14.47 2.92 7.99
N GLU A 225 15.06 4.11 7.83
CA GLU A 225 16.16 4.54 8.68
C GLU A 225 15.73 4.76 10.13
N LEU A 226 14.56 5.37 10.37
CA LEU A 226 14.00 5.48 11.71
C LEU A 226 13.75 4.11 12.33
N LYS A 227 13.23 3.14 11.57
CA LYS A 227 13.08 1.76 12.03
C LYS A 227 14.41 1.14 12.44
N GLN A 228 15.49 1.35 11.69
CA GLN A 228 16.82 0.86 12.10
C GLN A 228 17.26 1.47 13.44
N GLN A 229 16.98 2.75 13.68
CA GLN A 229 17.27 3.41 14.97
C GLN A 229 16.43 2.82 16.11
N LEU A 230 15.13 2.67 15.90
CA LEU A 230 14.20 2.08 16.88
C LEU A 230 14.55 0.62 17.22
N LYS A 231 14.92 -0.17 16.20
CA LYS A 231 15.43 -1.52 16.36
C LYS A 231 16.70 -1.56 17.20
N GLY A 232 17.64 -0.64 16.97
CA GLY A 232 18.83 -0.48 17.80
C GLY A 232 18.52 -0.15 19.27
N CYS A 233 17.38 0.49 19.52
CA CYS A 233 16.85 0.73 20.86
C CYS A 233 16.09 -0.48 21.45
N GLY A 234 15.86 -1.55 20.69
CA GLY A 234 15.12 -2.73 21.12
C GLY A 234 13.60 -2.68 20.87
N VAL A 235 13.13 -1.75 20.04
CA VAL A 235 11.72 -1.73 19.60
C VAL A 235 11.54 -2.74 18.47
N PRO A 236 10.56 -3.67 18.54
CA PRO A 236 10.31 -4.59 17.44
C PRO A 236 9.63 -3.85 16.30
N VAL A 237 10.33 -3.62 15.18
CA VAL A 237 9.81 -2.92 14.00
C VAL A 237 10.08 -3.75 12.74
N ASP A 238 9.25 -3.58 11.72
CA ASP A 238 9.38 -4.34 10.49
C ASP A 238 10.53 -3.82 9.61
N THR A 239 11.65 -4.54 9.64
CA THR A 239 12.86 -4.28 8.86
C THR A 239 13.25 -5.54 8.08
N PHE A 240 14.05 -5.40 7.02
CA PHE A 240 14.53 -6.57 6.30
C PHE A 240 15.58 -7.32 7.12
N GLU A 241 15.27 -8.56 7.48
CA GLU A 241 16.17 -9.46 8.18
C GLU A 241 16.44 -10.70 7.33
N SER A 242 17.72 -11.07 7.23
CA SER A 242 18.12 -12.32 6.57
C SER A 242 18.06 -13.48 7.56
N SER A 243 17.49 -14.61 7.12
CA SER A 243 17.54 -15.87 7.86
C SER A 243 18.89 -16.59 7.74
N LEU A 244 19.77 -16.14 6.85
CA LEU A 244 21.11 -16.67 6.61
C LEU A 244 22.18 -15.60 6.88
N GLN A 245 23.36 -16.04 7.30
CA GLN A 245 24.52 -15.16 7.37
C GLN A 245 25.20 -15.08 5.99
N TRP A 246 26.01 -14.05 5.74
CA TRP A 246 26.67 -13.90 4.44
C TRP A 246 27.61 -15.08 4.13
N GLU A 247 28.23 -15.67 5.15
CA GLU A 247 29.11 -16.83 5.02
C GLU A 247 28.39 -18.08 4.50
N ASP A 248 27.06 -18.13 4.58
CA ASP A 248 26.24 -19.21 4.00
C ASP A 248 26.11 -19.10 2.47
N PHE A 249 26.48 -17.96 1.88
CA PHE A 249 26.35 -17.68 0.46
C PHE A 249 27.56 -18.23 -0.29
N LYS A 250 27.32 -18.84 -1.44
CA LYS A 250 28.37 -19.28 -2.35
C LYS A 250 28.72 -18.15 -3.30
N THR A 251 29.74 -17.39 -2.93
CA THR A 251 30.27 -16.32 -3.78
C THR A 251 31.11 -16.88 -4.94
N ASN A 252 31.16 -16.13 -6.04
CA ASN A 252 32.08 -16.43 -7.14
C ASN A 252 33.54 -16.09 -6.76
N SER A 253 34.48 -16.28 -7.70
CA SER A 253 35.92 -16.01 -7.47
C SER A 253 36.24 -14.56 -7.09
N ASP A 254 35.34 -13.62 -7.35
CA ASP A 254 35.48 -12.20 -7.02
C ASP A 254 34.82 -11.84 -5.67
N GLY A 255 34.27 -12.83 -4.94
CA GLY A 255 33.55 -12.60 -3.68
C GLY A 255 32.15 -12.00 -3.87
N LEU A 256 31.53 -12.22 -5.05
CA LEU A 256 30.24 -11.64 -5.41
C LEU A 256 29.17 -12.70 -5.64
N VAL A 257 27.91 -12.34 -5.40
CA VAL A 257 26.74 -13.12 -5.83
C VAL A 257 25.96 -12.36 -6.90
N PRO A 258 25.47 -13.01 -7.96
CA PRO A 258 24.47 -12.45 -8.84
C PRO A 258 23.16 -12.17 -8.10
N ALA A 259 22.51 -11.07 -8.47
CA ALA A 259 21.19 -10.66 -8.02
C ALA A 259 20.31 -10.41 -9.24
N ILE A 260 19.32 -11.29 -9.44
CA ILE A 260 18.27 -11.15 -10.44
C ILE A 260 17.19 -10.26 -9.85
N VAL A 261 16.79 -9.22 -10.58
CA VAL A 261 15.83 -8.24 -10.11
C VAL A 261 14.53 -8.42 -10.87
N GLN A 262 13.43 -8.53 -10.14
CA GLN A 262 12.09 -8.76 -10.69
C GLN A 262 11.12 -7.70 -10.19
N ASP A 263 10.26 -7.21 -11.08
CA ASP A 263 9.18 -6.31 -10.71
C ASP A 263 8.11 -7.04 -9.89
N TYR A 264 7.70 -6.45 -8.77
CA TYR A 264 6.76 -7.08 -7.83
C TYR A 264 5.33 -7.20 -8.34
N LYS A 265 4.88 -6.33 -9.26
CA LYS A 265 3.51 -6.34 -9.81
C LYS A 265 3.40 -7.29 -11.00
N THR A 266 4.32 -7.15 -11.95
CA THR A 266 4.26 -7.84 -13.25
C THR A 266 5.02 -9.17 -13.26
N GLY A 267 5.91 -9.39 -12.29
CA GLY A 267 6.83 -10.52 -12.33
C GLY A 267 7.87 -10.43 -13.45
N GLN A 268 7.99 -9.31 -14.16
CA GLN A 268 8.98 -9.13 -15.21
C GLN A 268 10.39 -9.09 -14.62
N VAL A 269 11.34 -9.85 -15.18
CA VAL A 269 12.75 -9.69 -14.86
C VAL A 269 13.25 -8.36 -15.43
N LEU A 270 13.73 -7.48 -14.54
CA LEU A 270 14.15 -6.12 -14.85
C LEU A 270 15.63 -6.05 -15.22
N MET A 271 16.50 -6.65 -14.41
CA MET A 271 17.95 -6.61 -14.63
C MET A 271 18.66 -7.70 -13.82
N MET A 272 19.97 -7.84 -14.06
CA MET A 272 20.86 -8.62 -13.22
C MET A 272 22.08 -7.77 -12.87
N ALA A 273 22.46 -7.77 -11.59
CA ALA A 273 23.66 -7.11 -11.09
C ALA A 273 24.37 -8.02 -10.08
N TYR A 274 25.51 -7.58 -9.55
CA TYR A 274 26.26 -8.31 -8.53
C TYR A 274 26.17 -7.60 -7.19
N MET A 275 26.20 -8.36 -6.11
CA MET A 275 26.26 -7.87 -4.73
C MET A 275 27.49 -8.48 -4.04
N ASN A 276 28.18 -7.68 -3.23
CA ASN A 276 29.08 -8.16 -2.20
C ASN A 276 28.39 -8.07 -0.83
N GLU A 277 29.07 -8.50 0.22
CA GLU A 277 28.55 -8.51 1.60
C GLU A 277 28.00 -7.15 2.01
N GLN A 278 28.77 -6.09 1.77
CA GLN A 278 28.36 -4.74 2.11
C GLN A 278 27.11 -4.31 1.34
N ALA A 279 27.03 -4.60 0.03
CA ALA A 279 25.85 -4.27 -0.77
C ALA A 279 24.59 -5.02 -0.26
N PHE A 280 24.75 -6.27 0.17
CA PHE A 280 23.67 -7.04 0.78
C PHE A 280 23.23 -6.44 2.13
N GLY A 281 24.18 -6.15 3.02
CA GLY A 281 23.89 -5.50 4.30
C GLY A 281 23.23 -4.12 4.15
N ASP A 282 23.73 -3.29 3.23
CA ASP A 282 23.14 -1.99 2.94
C ASP A 282 21.73 -2.11 2.32
N THR A 283 21.49 -3.13 1.50
CA THR A 283 20.15 -3.41 0.94
C THR A 283 19.15 -3.75 2.03
N LEU A 284 19.51 -4.62 2.98
CA LEU A 284 18.67 -4.96 4.12
C LEU A 284 18.42 -3.73 5.02
N ARG A 285 19.47 -2.95 5.28
CA ARG A 285 19.41 -1.78 6.17
C ARG A 285 18.52 -0.68 5.61
N THR A 286 18.64 -0.38 4.32
CA THR A 286 17.98 0.77 3.68
C THR A 286 16.67 0.43 2.99
N GLY A 287 16.39 -0.85 2.75
CA GLY A 287 15.25 -1.28 1.94
C GLY A 287 15.35 -0.88 0.46
N ARG A 288 16.52 -0.43 0.00
CA ARG A 288 16.80 -0.05 -1.40
C ARG A 288 17.86 -0.98 -1.98
N MET A 289 17.82 -1.23 -3.28
CA MET A 289 18.83 -2.10 -3.91
C MET A 289 20.19 -1.41 -3.98
N HIS A 290 21.16 -1.99 -3.26
CA HIS A 290 22.58 -1.70 -3.39
C HIS A 290 23.27 -2.80 -4.17
N TYR A 291 24.17 -2.43 -5.07
CA TYR A 291 24.96 -3.34 -5.89
C TYR A 291 26.44 -3.04 -5.79
N TYR A 292 27.25 -4.01 -6.20
CA TYR A 292 28.67 -3.82 -6.44
C TYR A 292 28.97 -3.77 -7.94
N SER A 293 29.49 -2.64 -8.41
CA SER A 293 29.87 -2.48 -9.81
C SER A 293 31.24 -3.12 -10.06
N ARG A 294 31.29 -4.23 -10.79
CA ARG A 294 32.57 -4.90 -11.14
C ARG A 294 33.50 -4.02 -11.97
N SER A 295 32.94 -3.20 -12.87
CA SER A 295 33.73 -2.33 -13.74
C SER A 295 34.27 -1.11 -12.99
N ARG A 296 33.49 -0.51 -12.10
CA ARG A 296 33.91 0.65 -11.28
C ARG A 296 34.62 0.26 -10.00
N LYS A 297 34.55 -1.01 -9.60
CA LYS A 297 35.03 -1.57 -8.34
C LYS A 297 34.52 -0.79 -7.11
N SER A 298 33.24 -0.41 -7.15
CA SER A 298 32.63 0.45 -6.14
C SER A 298 31.22 -0.01 -5.78
N GLN A 299 30.77 0.40 -4.59
CA GLN A 299 29.36 0.31 -4.22
C GLN A 299 28.51 1.20 -5.13
N TRP A 300 27.26 0.82 -5.31
CA TRP A 300 26.32 1.52 -6.17
C TRP A 300 24.89 1.38 -5.64
N LEU A 301 24.32 2.48 -5.14
CA LEU A 301 22.88 2.56 -4.87
C LEU A 301 22.13 2.80 -6.19
N LYS A 302 21.26 1.86 -6.57
CA LYS A 302 20.48 1.99 -7.81
C LYS A 302 19.52 3.17 -7.69
N GLY A 303 19.61 4.08 -8.66
CA GLY A 303 18.78 5.28 -8.73
C GLY A 303 19.44 6.54 -8.19
N GLU A 304 20.58 6.45 -7.49
CA GLU A 304 21.27 7.62 -6.91
C GLU A 304 21.57 8.73 -7.94
N THR A 305 21.95 8.36 -9.16
CA THR A 305 22.22 9.33 -10.24
C THR A 305 21.00 9.67 -11.08
N SER A 306 20.07 8.73 -11.27
CA SER A 306 18.98 8.86 -12.27
C SER A 306 17.60 9.10 -11.66
N GLY A 307 17.46 9.00 -10.34
CA GLY A 307 16.17 8.97 -9.63
C GLY A 307 15.38 7.67 -9.79
N HIS A 308 15.88 6.69 -10.56
CA HIS A 308 15.18 5.42 -10.84
C HIS A 308 15.51 4.35 -9.79
N PHE A 309 15.05 4.58 -8.58
CA PHE A 309 15.28 3.71 -7.42
C PHE A 309 14.57 2.36 -7.54
N GLN A 310 15.08 1.38 -6.79
CA GLN A 310 14.50 0.06 -6.61
C GLN A 310 14.30 -0.17 -5.12
N TYR A 311 13.05 -0.26 -4.69
CA TYR A 311 12.68 -0.51 -3.30
C TYR A 311 12.40 -2.00 -3.12
N VAL A 312 13.02 -2.62 -2.12
CA VAL A 312 12.92 -4.06 -1.86
C VAL A 312 11.51 -4.38 -1.38
N LYS A 313 10.90 -5.43 -1.93
CA LYS A 313 9.68 -6.06 -1.40
C LYS A 313 9.98 -7.44 -0.81
N SER A 314 10.86 -8.22 -1.45
CA SER A 314 11.41 -9.44 -0.84
C SER A 314 12.74 -9.82 -1.47
N LEU A 315 13.57 -10.52 -0.69
CA LEU A 315 14.79 -11.17 -1.17
C LEU A 315 14.65 -12.68 -0.97
N LYS A 316 15.03 -13.44 -1.99
CA LYS A 316 15.09 -14.90 -1.95
C LYS A 316 16.48 -15.33 -2.42
N ILE A 317 16.91 -16.50 -2.00
CA ILE A 317 18.12 -17.14 -2.48
C ILE A 317 17.75 -18.49 -3.09
N ASP A 318 18.48 -18.93 -4.11
CA ASP A 318 18.25 -20.23 -4.76
C ASP A 318 18.72 -21.41 -3.89
N CYS A 319 18.53 -22.63 -4.43
CA CYS A 319 18.67 -23.87 -3.65
C CYS A 319 20.12 -24.19 -3.27
N ASP A 320 21.09 -23.73 -4.05
CA ASP A 320 22.51 -23.89 -3.79
C ASP A 320 23.19 -22.63 -3.26
N ARG A 321 22.42 -21.55 -3.02
CA ARG A 321 22.78 -20.33 -2.30
C ARG A 321 23.83 -19.48 -3.02
N ASP A 322 23.82 -19.48 -4.35
CA ASP A 322 24.75 -18.67 -5.13
C ASP A 322 24.10 -17.48 -5.84
N THR A 323 22.76 -17.45 -5.93
CA THR A 323 22.03 -16.39 -6.63
C THR A 323 20.88 -15.83 -5.79
N ILE A 324 20.81 -14.49 -5.73
CA ILE A 324 19.70 -13.76 -5.10
C ILE A 324 18.62 -13.46 -6.16
N LEU A 325 17.36 -13.69 -5.81
CA LEU A 325 16.21 -13.11 -6.49
C LEU A 325 15.65 -11.96 -5.63
N ALA A 326 15.79 -10.74 -6.12
CA ALA A 326 15.25 -9.53 -5.51
C ALA A 326 13.94 -9.13 -6.20
N VAL A 327 12.84 -9.18 -5.46
CA VAL A 327 11.55 -8.65 -5.89
C VAL A 327 11.45 -7.21 -5.43
N VAL A 328 11.24 -6.27 -6.36
CA VAL A 328 11.35 -4.83 -6.09
C VAL A 328 10.18 -4.04 -6.68
N HIS A 329 9.87 -2.92 -6.05
CA HIS A 329 9.12 -1.82 -6.65
C HIS A 329 10.10 -0.89 -7.38
N GLN A 330 10.04 -0.91 -8.71
CA GLN A 330 10.90 -0.12 -9.60
C GLN A 330 10.30 1.26 -9.86
N ILE A 331 11.08 2.33 -9.68
CA ILE A 331 10.73 3.69 -10.11
C ILE A 331 11.36 4.00 -11.45
N GLY A 332 10.55 4.42 -12.42
CA GLY A 332 11.01 4.67 -13.78
C GLY A 332 11.64 3.43 -14.45
N PRO A 333 12.35 3.58 -15.56
CA PRO A 333 13.00 2.45 -16.23
C PRO A 333 14.16 1.88 -15.39
N ALA A 334 14.27 0.54 -15.35
CA ALA A 334 15.42 -0.11 -14.74
C ALA A 334 16.67 0.05 -15.60
N CYS A 335 16.50 0.09 -16.92
CA CYS A 335 17.60 0.19 -17.88
C CYS A 335 18.01 1.65 -18.14
N HIS A 336 19.33 1.88 -18.26
CA HIS A 336 19.90 3.18 -18.61
C HIS A 336 19.54 3.65 -20.03
N THR A 337 19.01 2.77 -20.89
CA THR A 337 18.53 3.10 -22.23
C THR A 337 17.09 3.64 -22.25
N GLY A 338 16.43 3.71 -21.08
CA GLY A 338 15.02 4.10 -20.96
C GLY A 338 14.02 2.96 -21.07
N ASN A 339 14.47 1.73 -21.35
CA ASN A 339 13.60 0.55 -21.34
C ASN A 339 13.26 0.09 -19.91
N THR A 340 12.06 -0.43 -19.70
CA THR A 340 11.62 -0.98 -18.41
C THR A 340 12.55 -2.05 -17.89
N SER A 341 12.93 -3.01 -18.75
CA SER A 341 13.85 -4.11 -18.45
C SER A 341 15.12 -3.99 -19.31
N CYS A 342 16.24 -4.52 -18.82
CA CYS A 342 17.45 -4.75 -19.60
C CYS A 342 17.28 -5.90 -20.63
N PHE A 343 16.32 -6.80 -20.43
CA PHE A 343 16.06 -7.96 -21.28
C PHE A 343 14.98 -7.67 -22.35
N PHE A 344 15.11 -6.52 -23.03
CA PHE A 344 14.12 -6.04 -24.01
C PHE A 344 14.36 -6.54 -25.45
N THR A 345 15.47 -7.25 -25.71
CA THR A 345 15.82 -7.76 -27.04
C THR A 345 15.65 -9.27 -27.09
N THR A 346 14.75 -9.75 -27.96
CA THR A 346 14.55 -11.19 -28.20
C THR A 346 15.70 -11.76 -29.04
N LEU A 347 16.42 -12.76 -28.51
CA LEU A 347 17.50 -13.42 -29.23
C LEU A 347 17.03 -14.60 -30.08
N ALA A 348 16.08 -15.38 -29.56
CA ALA A 348 15.48 -16.53 -30.22
C ALA A 348 14.14 -16.84 -29.55
N GLU A 349 13.12 -17.12 -30.37
CA GLU A 349 11.79 -17.51 -29.91
C GLU A 349 11.28 -18.63 -30.83
N LYS A 350 10.67 -19.66 -30.25
CA LYS A 350 9.88 -20.63 -31.03
C LYS A 350 8.45 -20.14 -31.02
N ASP A 351 7.72 -20.35 -32.12
CA ASP A 351 6.26 -20.22 -32.14
C ASP A 351 5.65 -21.19 -31.12
N TYR A 352 5.47 -20.71 -29.90
CA TYR A 352 4.79 -21.39 -28.82
C TYR A 352 3.42 -20.73 -28.67
N ARG A 353 2.34 -21.52 -28.70
CA ARG A 353 1.03 -21.01 -28.32
C ARG A 353 1.06 -20.77 -26.82
N GLN A 354 1.18 -19.50 -26.41
CA GLN A 354 1.09 -19.08 -25.03
C GLN A 354 -0.22 -19.59 -24.41
N THR A 355 -0.13 -20.50 -23.44
CA THR A 355 -1.32 -21.06 -22.74
C THR A 355 -1.53 -20.45 -21.37
N ASN A 356 -0.71 -19.47 -20.95
CA ASN A 356 -0.93 -18.76 -19.69
C ASN A 356 -2.24 -17.97 -19.80
N PRO A 357 -3.28 -18.27 -19.00
CA PRO A 357 -4.59 -17.64 -19.13
C PRO A 357 -4.55 -16.11 -18.98
N LEU A 358 -3.77 -15.58 -18.03
CA LEU A 358 -3.65 -14.13 -17.83
C LEU A 358 -3.09 -13.46 -19.07
N LYS A 359 -2.02 -14.03 -19.61
CA LYS A 359 -1.40 -13.49 -20.81
C LYS A 359 -2.30 -13.61 -22.04
N VAL A 360 -3.10 -14.66 -22.16
CA VAL A 360 -4.13 -14.77 -23.21
C VAL A 360 -5.16 -13.65 -23.07
N PHE A 361 -5.63 -13.36 -21.85
CA PHE A 361 -6.57 -12.26 -21.62
C PHE A 361 -5.96 -10.89 -21.91
N GLU A 362 -4.73 -10.64 -21.45
CA GLU A 362 -3.98 -9.42 -21.73
C GLU A 362 -3.73 -9.23 -23.24
N ASP A 363 -3.26 -10.27 -23.93
CA ASP A 363 -2.98 -10.23 -25.37
C ASP A 363 -4.26 -9.96 -26.18
N VAL A 364 -5.37 -10.64 -25.87
CA VAL A 364 -6.67 -10.39 -26.52
C VAL A 364 -7.17 -8.97 -26.22
N TYR A 365 -7.04 -8.52 -24.98
CA TYR A 365 -7.45 -7.17 -24.59
C TYR A 365 -6.61 -6.10 -25.31
N GLN A 366 -5.30 -6.30 -25.43
CA GLN A 366 -4.42 -5.38 -26.15
C GLN A 366 -4.75 -5.32 -27.64
N VAL A 367 -5.15 -6.43 -28.26
CA VAL A 367 -5.67 -6.43 -29.64
C VAL A 367 -6.98 -5.65 -29.75
N ILE A 368 -7.87 -5.72 -28.76
CA ILE A 368 -9.11 -4.94 -28.73
C ILE A 368 -8.81 -3.44 -28.61
N LEU A 369 -7.89 -3.06 -27.73
CA LEU A 369 -7.42 -1.67 -27.58
C LEU A 369 -6.79 -1.15 -28.87
N ASP A 370 -5.87 -1.92 -29.47
CA ASP A 370 -5.25 -1.58 -30.75
C ASP A 370 -6.30 -1.41 -31.84
N ARG A 371 -7.31 -2.29 -31.93
CA ARG A 371 -8.40 -2.13 -32.90
C ARG A 371 -9.23 -0.88 -32.67
N LYS A 372 -9.36 -0.41 -31.44
CA LYS A 372 -10.08 0.83 -31.11
C LYS A 372 -9.30 2.07 -31.55
N GLU A 373 -7.98 2.08 -31.34
CA GLU A 373 -7.10 3.20 -31.70
C GLU A 373 -6.69 3.20 -33.19
N HIS A 374 -6.47 2.01 -33.74
CA HIS A 374 -6.06 1.75 -35.12
C HIS A 374 -7.09 0.83 -35.82
N PRO A 375 -8.24 1.40 -36.27
CA PRO A 375 -9.30 0.63 -36.90
C PRO A 375 -8.82 -0.16 -38.12
N LYS A 376 -9.26 -1.42 -38.22
CA LYS A 376 -9.01 -2.27 -39.39
C LYS A 376 -10.32 -2.65 -40.05
N GLU A 377 -10.43 -2.32 -41.33
CA GLU A 377 -11.59 -2.64 -42.14
C GLU A 377 -11.90 -4.14 -42.11
N GLY A 378 -13.17 -4.49 -41.92
CA GLY A 378 -13.65 -5.87 -41.82
C GLY A 378 -13.44 -6.55 -40.46
N SER A 379 -12.87 -5.87 -39.46
CA SER A 379 -12.73 -6.42 -38.10
C SER A 379 -14.07 -6.44 -37.35
N TYR A 380 -14.39 -7.59 -36.72
CA TYR A 380 -15.57 -7.72 -35.86
C TYR A 380 -15.55 -6.75 -34.68
N THR A 381 -14.38 -6.53 -34.06
CA THR A 381 -14.22 -5.58 -32.96
C THR A 381 -14.57 -4.16 -33.38
N ASN A 382 -14.16 -3.75 -34.60
CA ASN A 382 -14.49 -2.42 -35.11
C ASN A 382 -16.00 -2.28 -35.38
N TYR A 383 -16.65 -3.32 -35.92
CA TYR A 383 -18.11 -3.31 -36.06
C TYR A 383 -18.85 -3.09 -34.72
N LEU A 384 -18.37 -3.69 -33.62
CA LEU A 384 -18.95 -3.47 -32.30
C LEU A 384 -18.78 -2.01 -31.84
N PHE A 385 -17.57 -1.45 -31.99
CA PHE A 385 -17.30 -0.05 -31.64
C PHE A 385 -18.08 0.93 -32.51
N ASP A 386 -18.17 0.71 -33.82
CA ASP A 386 -18.89 1.56 -34.77
C ASP A 386 -20.41 1.61 -34.48
N LYS A 387 -20.97 0.50 -33.99
CA LYS A 387 -22.39 0.43 -33.58
C LYS A 387 -22.62 0.99 -32.18
N GLY A 388 -21.56 1.25 -31.41
CA GLY A 388 -21.63 1.90 -30.11
C GLY A 388 -22.10 1.01 -28.97
N ILE A 389 -22.27 1.64 -27.81
CA ILE A 389 -22.47 0.98 -26.52
C ILE A 389 -23.67 0.03 -26.49
N ASP A 390 -24.78 0.37 -27.15
CA ASP A 390 -25.99 -0.46 -27.14
C ASP A 390 -25.76 -1.83 -27.81
N LYS A 391 -24.95 -1.86 -28.88
CA LYS A 391 -24.60 -3.11 -29.55
C LYS A 391 -23.69 -3.99 -28.70
N ILE A 392 -22.72 -3.37 -28.02
CA ILE A 392 -21.83 -4.05 -27.08
C ILE A 392 -22.63 -4.65 -25.92
N LEU A 393 -23.50 -3.86 -25.28
CA LEU A 393 -24.33 -4.31 -24.16
C LEU A 393 -25.32 -5.40 -24.57
N LYS A 394 -25.93 -5.27 -25.75
CA LYS A 394 -26.77 -6.32 -26.32
C LYS A 394 -26.00 -7.64 -26.41
N LYS A 395 -24.75 -7.61 -26.90
CA LYS A 395 -23.92 -8.80 -26.98
C LYS A 395 -23.60 -9.39 -25.60
N VAL A 396 -23.11 -8.56 -24.68
CA VAL A 396 -22.85 -9.00 -23.29
C VAL A 396 -24.07 -9.69 -22.66
N GLY A 397 -25.28 -9.14 -22.86
CA GLY A 397 -26.53 -9.75 -22.35
C GLY A 397 -26.94 -11.04 -23.07
N GLU A 398 -26.75 -11.12 -24.39
CA GLU A 398 -26.97 -12.34 -25.19
C GLU A 398 -26.08 -13.47 -24.68
N GLU A 399 -24.76 -13.28 -24.67
CA GLU A 399 -23.81 -14.32 -24.27
C GLU A 399 -24.01 -14.74 -22.80
N ALA A 400 -24.33 -13.80 -21.90
CA ALA A 400 -24.65 -14.13 -20.51
C ALA A 400 -25.88 -15.06 -20.38
N THR A 401 -26.89 -14.83 -21.22
CA THR A 401 -28.09 -15.68 -21.25
C THR A 401 -27.77 -17.04 -21.88
N GLU A 402 -26.93 -17.07 -22.91
CA GLU A 402 -26.47 -18.29 -23.57
C GLU A 402 -25.65 -19.17 -22.63
N ILE A 403 -24.79 -18.59 -21.76
CA ILE A 403 -24.13 -19.34 -20.67
C ILE A 403 -25.16 -20.04 -19.77
N VAL A 404 -26.20 -19.32 -19.34
CA VAL A 404 -27.24 -19.90 -18.46
C VAL A 404 -27.96 -21.06 -19.14
N ILE A 405 -28.22 -20.94 -20.44
CA ILE A 405 -28.86 -22.01 -21.23
C ILE A 405 -27.90 -23.18 -21.41
N ALA A 406 -26.66 -22.94 -21.85
CA ALA A 406 -25.64 -23.95 -22.09
C ALA A 406 -25.26 -24.70 -20.81
N ALA A 407 -25.23 -24.03 -19.65
CA ALA A 407 -24.96 -24.66 -18.36
C ALA A 407 -26.03 -25.71 -17.94
N LYS A 408 -27.24 -25.66 -18.53
CA LYS A 408 -28.28 -26.67 -18.33
C LYS A 408 -28.13 -27.87 -19.25
N ASN A 409 -27.30 -27.77 -20.29
CA ASN A 409 -27.07 -28.85 -21.24
C ASN A 409 -25.98 -29.80 -20.72
N PRO A 410 -26.03 -31.10 -21.07
CA PRO A 410 -25.04 -32.07 -20.60
C PRO A 410 -23.66 -31.94 -21.26
N ASN A 411 -23.53 -31.14 -22.33
CA ASN A 411 -22.29 -30.96 -23.07
C ASN A 411 -21.46 -29.78 -22.50
N PRO A 412 -20.33 -30.02 -21.82
CA PRO A 412 -19.52 -28.95 -21.25
C PRO A 412 -18.76 -28.13 -22.29
N GLU A 413 -18.72 -28.53 -23.57
CA GLU A 413 -18.08 -27.71 -24.62
C GLU A 413 -18.91 -26.47 -24.97
N GLU A 414 -20.25 -26.58 -24.99
CA GLU A 414 -21.12 -25.44 -25.28
C GLU A 414 -20.89 -24.32 -24.28
N VAL A 415 -20.91 -24.62 -22.97
CA VAL A 415 -20.69 -23.60 -21.94
C VAL A 415 -19.30 -22.97 -22.01
N LYS A 416 -18.28 -23.70 -22.50
CA LYS A 416 -16.94 -23.11 -22.69
C LYS A 416 -16.94 -22.06 -23.80
N TYR A 417 -17.62 -22.32 -24.91
CA TYR A 417 -17.72 -21.35 -26.00
C TYR A 417 -18.49 -20.11 -25.57
N GLU A 418 -19.64 -20.27 -24.91
CA GLU A 418 -20.44 -19.13 -24.43
C GLU A 418 -19.68 -18.30 -23.37
N ILE A 419 -18.90 -18.95 -22.50
CA ILE A 419 -18.03 -18.24 -21.55
C ILE A 419 -16.94 -17.47 -22.30
N ALA A 420 -16.33 -18.05 -23.34
CA ALA A 420 -15.30 -17.37 -24.11
C ALA A 420 -15.85 -16.15 -24.85
N ASP A 421 -17.01 -16.26 -25.48
CA ASP A 421 -17.66 -15.15 -26.19
C ASP A 421 -18.15 -14.07 -25.20
N PHE A 422 -18.70 -14.45 -24.06
CA PHE A 422 -19.03 -13.50 -23.00
C PHE A 422 -17.81 -12.73 -22.52
N LEU A 423 -16.70 -13.41 -22.23
CA LEU A 423 -15.46 -12.77 -21.79
C LEU A 423 -14.89 -11.84 -22.86
N TYR A 424 -14.97 -12.22 -24.15
CA TYR A 424 -14.58 -11.34 -25.26
C TYR A 424 -15.41 -10.07 -25.30
N HIS A 425 -16.75 -10.17 -25.28
CA HIS A 425 -17.63 -9.01 -25.31
C HIS A 425 -17.51 -8.16 -24.04
N MET A 426 -17.23 -8.79 -22.90
CA MET A 426 -16.89 -8.08 -21.67
C MET A 426 -15.62 -7.27 -21.80
N MET A 427 -14.55 -7.82 -22.40
CA MET A 427 -13.33 -7.08 -22.69
C MET A 427 -13.58 -5.91 -23.66
N VAL A 428 -14.46 -6.05 -24.65
CA VAL A 428 -14.87 -4.92 -25.52
C VAL A 428 -15.59 -3.84 -24.71
N LEU A 429 -16.46 -4.22 -23.77
CA LEU A 429 -17.12 -3.27 -22.86
C LEU A 429 -16.12 -2.57 -21.93
N MET A 430 -15.15 -3.32 -21.38
CA MET A 430 -14.05 -2.78 -20.58
C MET A 430 -13.27 -1.73 -21.36
N ALA A 431 -12.85 -2.06 -22.60
CA ALA A 431 -12.16 -1.12 -23.49
C ALA A 431 -13.02 0.11 -23.81
N GLN A 432 -14.33 -0.05 -23.99
CA GLN A 432 -15.26 1.07 -24.21
C GLN A 432 -15.36 1.99 -22.99
N LYS A 433 -15.21 1.45 -21.78
CA LYS A 433 -15.29 2.18 -20.51
C LYS A 433 -13.95 2.61 -19.93
N GLY A 434 -12.84 2.19 -20.53
CA GLY A 434 -11.49 2.50 -20.06
C GLY A 434 -11.12 1.75 -18.77
N ILE A 435 -11.59 0.51 -18.61
CA ILE A 435 -11.34 -0.33 -17.43
C ILE A 435 -10.31 -1.41 -17.78
N SER A 436 -9.32 -1.69 -16.93
CA SER A 436 -8.30 -2.71 -17.18
C SER A 436 -8.56 -4.05 -16.45
N TRP A 437 -7.83 -5.11 -16.82
CA TRP A 437 -7.89 -6.39 -16.12
C TRP A 437 -7.33 -6.29 -14.69
N GLU A 438 -6.33 -5.44 -14.47
CA GLU A 438 -5.76 -5.13 -13.16
C GLU A 438 -6.82 -4.51 -12.23
N GLU A 439 -7.63 -3.57 -12.74
CA GLU A 439 -8.72 -2.97 -11.95
C GLU A 439 -9.79 -4.01 -11.57
N ILE A 440 -10.21 -4.87 -12.50
CA ILE A 440 -11.20 -5.92 -12.24
C ILE A 440 -10.67 -6.96 -11.25
N THR A 441 -9.43 -7.39 -11.40
CA THR A 441 -8.82 -8.41 -10.52
C THR A 441 -8.55 -7.85 -9.13
N LYS A 442 -8.19 -6.56 -9.01
CA LYS A 442 -8.11 -5.86 -7.71
C LYS A 442 -9.46 -5.83 -7.01
N GLU A 443 -10.51 -5.39 -7.69
CA GLU A 443 -11.88 -5.38 -7.15
C GLU A 443 -12.36 -6.78 -6.72
N LEU A 444 -11.96 -7.84 -7.44
CA LEU A 444 -12.26 -9.21 -7.04
C LEU A 444 -11.47 -9.69 -5.82
N ALA A 445 -10.23 -9.21 -5.65
CA ALA A 445 -9.39 -9.54 -4.50
C ALA A 445 -9.84 -8.83 -3.22
N ASP A 446 -10.47 -7.66 -3.36
CA ASP A 446 -10.97 -6.84 -2.25
C ASP A 446 -12.37 -7.26 -1.74
N ARG A 447 -13.01 -8.24 -2.39
CA ARG A 447 -14.30 -8.83 -1.98
C ARG A 447 -14.13 -9.97 -1.00
#